data_AF-A0A1G4EGC0-F1
#
_entry.id   AF-A0A1G4EGC0-F1
#
_cell.length_a   1.000
_cell.length_b   1.000
_cell.length_c   1.000
_cell.angle_alpha   90.00
_cell.angle_beta   90.00
_cell.angle_gamma   90.00
#
_symmetry.space_group_name_H-M   'P 1'
#
loop_
_entity.id
_entity.type
_entity.pdbx_description
1 polymer ?
#
loop_
_entity_poly.entity_id
_entity_poly.type
_entity_poly.pdbx_seq_one_letter_code
_entity_poly.pdbx_strand_id
1 'polypeptide(L)' 'MAERGIKGSVNVDPISGLCYIQTDVLPNAELDKITWWMDTRPGGKW' A
#
# COMPACT_ATOMS: atom_id res chain seq x y z
N MET A 1 0.67 -6.58 -0.83
CA MET A 1 2.11 -6.24 -0.63
C MET A 1 3.00 -7.46 -0.81
N ALA A 2 2.88 -8.48 0.05
CA ALA A 2 3.71 -9.69 -0.01
C ALA A 2 3.62 -10.45 -1.35
N GLU A 3 2.44 -10.58 -1.95
CA GLU A 3 2.26 -11.23 -3.27
C GLU A 3 2.97 -10.52 -4.43
N ARG A 4 3.35 -9.24 -4.26
CA ARG A 4 4.07 -8.44 -5.26
C ARG A 4 5.53 -8.18 -4.86
N GLY A 5 6.01 -8.84 -3.80
CA GLY A 5 7.40 -8.74 -3.32
C GLY A 5 7.70 -7.45 -2.53
N ILE A 6 6.70 -6.64 -2.23
CA ILE A 6 6.89 -5.36 -1.54
C ILE A 6 6.83 -5.60 -0.02
N LYS A 7 7.92 -5.30 0.69
CA LYS A 7 7.97 -5.31 2.15
C LYS A 7 7.26 -4.08 2.70
N GLY A 8 5.99 -4.24 3.02
CA GLY A 8 5.19 -3.20 3.68
C GLY A 8 3.90 -3.75 4.27
N SER A 9 3.39 -3.07 5.28
CA SER A 9 2.09 -3.32 5.89
C SER A 9 1.09 -2.26 5.45
N VAL A 10 -0.16 -2.68 5.30
CA VAL A 10 -1.29 -1.76 5.15
C VAL A 10 -1.92 -1.65 6.52
N ASN A 11 -1.85 -0.47 7.12
CA ASN A 11 -2.40 -0.19 8.43
C ASN A 11 -3.69 0.59 8.25
N VAL A 12 -4.79 0.01 8.72
CA VAL A 12 -6.11 0.65 8.75
C VAL A 12 -6.36 1.07 10.17
N ASP A 13 -6.50 2.38 10.40
CA ASP A 13 -6.97 2.92 11.66
C ASP A 13 -8.50 3.11 11.57
N PRO A 14 -9.29 2.22 12.21
CA PRO A 14 -10.74 2.28 12.15
C PRO A 14 -11.31 3.44 12.99
N ILE A 15 -10.53 4.04 13.88
CA ILE A 15 -10.98 5.14 14.74
C ILE A 15 -10.93 6.46 13.96
N SER A 16 -9.85 6.70 13.23
CA SER A 16 -9.70 7.90 12.41
C SER A 16 -10.28 7.74 11.00
N GLY A 17 -10.61 6.52 10.58
CA GLY A 17 -11.01 6.20 9.20
C GLY A 17 -9.86 6.39 8.19
N LEU A 18 -8.61 6.33 8.66
CA LEU A 18 -7.43 6.50 7.82
C LEU A 18 -6.84 5.15 7.47
N CYS A 19 -6.34 5.02 6.26
CA CYS A 19 -5.56 3.89 5.83
C CYS A 19 -4.23 4.40 5.27
N TYR A 20 -3.13 3.86 5.80
CA TYR A 20 -1.79 4.23 5.37
C TYR A 20 -0.95 2.99 5.13
N ILE A 21 0.04 3.15 4.27
CA ILE A 21 1.00 2.11 3.92
C ILE A 21 2.29 2.43 4.62
N GLN A 22 2.81 1.47 5.38
CA GLN A 22 4.09 1.57 6.03
C GLN A 22 5.05 0.58 5.39
N THR A 23 6.14 1.09 4.83
CA THR A 23 7.21 0.31 4.20
C THR A 23 8.55 0.74 4.75
N ASP A 24 9.56 -0.10 4.58
CA ASP A 24 10.95 0.36 4.70
C ASP A 24 11.26 1.43 3.63
N VAL A 25 12.43 2.06 3.72
CA VAL A 25 12.87 3.01 2.69
C VAL A 25 13.03 2.25 1.37
N LEU A 26 12.11 2.53 0.44
CA LEU A 26 12.07 1.89 -0.86
C LEU A 26 12.68 2.81 -1.94
N PRO A 27 13.42 2.25 -2.91
CA PRO A 27 13.79 2.99 -4.11
C PRO A 27 12.55 3.31 -4.96
N ASN A 28 12.63 4.36 -5.77
CA ASN A 28 11.47 4.91 -6.51
C ASN A 28 10.70 3.87 -7.33
N ALA A 29 11.40 2.94 -7.97
CA ALA A 29 10.78 1.88 -8.78
C ALA A 29 9.91 0.90 -7.95
N GLU A 30 10.19 0.72 -6.66
CA GLU A 30 9.35 -0.09 -5.77
C GLU A 30 8.15 0.71 -5.25
N LEU A 31 8.32 2.03 -5.04
CA LEU A 31 7.21 2.93 -4.72
C LEU A 31 6.19 2.97 -5.86
N ASP A 32 6.65 3.03 -7.12
CA ASP A 32 5.75 3.03 -8.29
C ASP A 32 4.84 1.79 -8.34
N LYS A 33 5.33 0.63 -7.89
CA LYS A 33 4.51 -0.60 -7.80
C LYS A 33 3.42 -0.48 -6.73
N ILE A 34 3.68 0.23 -5.63
CA ILE A 34 2.68 0.50 -4.58
C ILE A 34 1.62 1.43 -5.13
N THR A 35 2.01 2.53 -5.77
CA THR A 35 1.10 3.50 -6.36
C THR A 35 0.18 2.81 -7.36
N TRP A 36 0.76 2.00 -8.26
CA TRP A 36 -0.02 1.21 -9.20
C TRP A 36 -0.94 0.18 -8.54
N TRP A 37 -0.51 -0.43 -7.43
CA TRP A 37 -1.37 -1.33 -6.66
C TRP A 37 -2.53 -0.60 -6.00
N MET A 38 -2.33 0.63 -5.50
CA MET A 38 -3.41 1.46 -4.96
C MET A 38 -4.44 1.79 -6.04
N ASP A 39 -3.99 2.12 -7.25
CA ASP A 39 -4.88 2.42 -8.38
C ASP A 39 -5.66 1.20 -8.89
N THR A 40 -5.04 0.01 -8.86
CA THR A 40 -5.61 -1.22 -9.43
C THR A 40 -6.20 -2.19 -8.41
N ARG A 41 -6.35 -1.76 -7.15
CA ARG A 41 -6.80 -2.63 -6.07
C ARG A 41 -8.21 -3.19 -6.35
N PRO A 42 -8.40 -4.52 -6.40
CA PRO A 42 -9.72 -5.11 -6.57
C PRO A 42 -10.54 -4.85 -5.31
N GLY A 43 -11.64 -4.09 -5.44
CA GLY A 43 -12.49 -3.70 -4.31
C GLY A 43 -13.05 -2.28 -4.41
N GLY A 44 -12.41 -1.40 -5.19
CA GLY A 44 -12.97 -0.12 -5.65
C GLY A 44 -13.40 0.89 -4.59
N LYS A 45 -13.27 0.60 -3.29
CA LYS A 45 -13.66 1.49 -2.21
C LYS A 45 -12.63 1.46 -1.10
N TRP A 46 -12.14 2.66 -0.79
CA TRP A 46 -11.60 3.01 0.51
C TRP A 46 -12.75 3.08 1.51
#